data_AF-A0A6N7JPT1-F1
#
_entry.id   AF-A0A6N7JPT1-F1
#
_cell.length_a   1.000
_cell.length_b   1.000
_cell.length_c   1.000
_cell.angle_alpha   90.00
_cell.angle_beta   90.00
_cell.angle_gamma   90.00
#
_symmetry.space_group_name_H-M   'P 1'
#
loop_
_entity.id
_entity.type
_entity.pdbx_description
1 polymer ?
#
loop_
_entity_poly.entity_id
_entity_poly.type
_entity_poly.pdbx_seq_one_letter_code
_entity_poly.pdbx_strand_id
1 'polypeptide(L)'
;MMFVTAPLAPAPFYPGDEWLRDLIAAPGDQVQPVGPTEGDRALFVVLHRSRGLWTHIYRVQRQPGRSGGLVALLRVLEGDQVEQAVRWANGMA
;
A
#
# COMPACT_ATOMS: atom_id res chain seq x y z
N MET A 1 23.16 -1.62 -21.69
CA MET A 1 22.82 -2.28 -20.40
C MET A 1 21.33 -2.10 -20.16
N MET A 2 20.51 -3.11 -20.44
CA MET A 2 19.08 -3.07 -20.08
C MET A 2 18.95 -3.61 -18.66
N PHE A 3 18.59 -2.74 -17.71
CA PHE A 3 18.21 -3.17 -16.36
C PHE A 3 16.79 -3.72 -16.43
N VAL A 4 16.67 -5.05 -16.48
CA VAL A 4 15.40 -5.72 -16.24
C VAL A 4 15.15 -5.61 -14.74
N THR A 5 14.34 -4.66 -14.32
CA THR A 5 13.81 -4.63 -12.96
C THR A 5 12.85 -5.81 -12.85
N ALA A 6 13.26 -6.85 -12.12
CA ALA A 6 12.34 -7.92 -11.75
C ALA A 6 11.09 -7.27 -11.12
N PRO A 7 9.87 -7.74 -11.43
CA PRO A 7 8.69 -7.24 -10.76
C PRO A 7 8.90 -7.45 -9.25
N LEU A 8 8.93 -6.36 -8.48
CA LEU A 8 8.96 -6.42 -7.04
C LEU A 8 7.75 -7.23 -6.62
N ALA A 9 7.97 -8.48 -6.20
CA ALA A 9 6.93 -9.29 -5.61
C ALA A 9 6.30 -8.45 -4.49
N PRO A 10 4.96 -8.36 -4.40
CA PRO A 10 4.32 -7.63 -3.31
C PRO A 10 4.90 -8.17 -1.99
N ALA A 11 5.43 -7.28 -1.15
CA ALA A 11 5.96 -7.70 0.14
C ALA A 11 4.84 -8.43 0.89
N PRO A 12 5.04 -9.64 1.41
CA PRO A 12 3.96 -10.33 2.09
C PRO A 12 3.47 -9.47 3.28
N PHE A 13 2.16 -9.41 3.50
CA PHE A 13 1.64 -9.00 4.80
C PHE A 13 2.27 -9.91 5.85
N TYR A 14 2.79 -9.35 6.95
CA TYR A 14 3.21 -10.21 8.05
C TYR A 14 1.96 -10.84 8.69
N PRO A 15 2.04 -12.08 9.19
CA PRO A 15 0.92 -12.70 9.91
C PRO A 15 0.43 -11.77 11.04
N GLY A 16 -0.87 -11.47 11.08
CA GLY A 16 -1.45 -10.52 12.03
C GLY A 16 -1.53 -9.06 11.54
N ASP A 17 -1.14 -8.76 10.29
CA ASP A 17 -1.34 -7.46 9.63
C ASP A 17 -2.62 -7.38 8.79
N GLU A 18 -3.46 -8.41 8.80
CA GLU A 18 -4.67 -8.45 7.97
C GLU A 18 -5.60 -7.25 8.24
N TRP A 19 -5.66 -6.80 9.50
CA TRP A 19 -6.44 -5.63 9.90
C TRP A 19 -5.95 -4.31 9.28
N LEU A 20 -4.66 -4.20 8.90
CA LEU A 20 -4.15 -3.01 8.21
C LEU A 20 -4.81 -2.84 6.85
N ARG A 21 -5.11 -3.95 6.16
CA ARG A 21 -5.83 -3.95 4.89
C ARG A 21 -7.26 -3.43 5.07
N ASP A 22 -7.94 -3.88 6.11
CA ASP A 22 -9.34 -3.53 6.38
C ASP A 22 -9.54 -2.04 6.69
N LEU A 23 -8.47 -1.34 7.11
CA LEU A 23 -8.51 0.12 7.32
C LEU A 23 -8.49 0.93 6.01
N ILE A 24 -7.96 0.36 4.93
CA ILE A 24 -7.62 1.10 3.71
C ILE A 24 -8.31 0.58 2.45
N ALA A 25 -9.02 -0.54 2.53
CA ALA A 25 -9.61 -1.20 1.38
C ALA A 25 -11.06 -1.64 1.65
N ALA A 26 -11.91 -1.51 0.64
CA ALA A 26 -13.24 -2.11 0.62
C ALA A 26 -13.20 -3.49 -0.07
N PRO A 27 -14.23 -4.32 0.10
CA PRO A 27 -14.35 -5.57 -0.65
C PRO A 27 -14.23 -5.34 -2.16
N GLY A 28 -13.34 -6.10 -2.82
CA GLY A 28 -13.09 -6.00 -4.26
C GLY A 28 -11.99 -5.00 -4.67
N ASP A 29 -11.45 -4.23 -3.73
CA ASP A 29 -10.28 -3.40 -3.99
C ASP A 29 -9.00 -4.26 -4.06
N GLN A 30 -8.05 -3.84 -4.89
CA GLN A 30 -6.75 -4.50 -4.98
C GLN A 30 -5.77 -3.77 -4.07
N VAL A 31 -5.12 -4.50 -3.17
CA VAL A 31 -4.14 -3.94 -2.22
C VAL A 31 -2.77 -4.53 -2.52
N GLN A 32 -1.79 -3.66 -2.69
CA GLN A 32 -0.39 -4.02 -2.90
C GLN A 32 0.48 -3.37 -1.82
N PRO A 33 1.02 -4.15 -0.88
CA PRO A 33 2.08 -3.67 0.02
C PRO A 33 3.33 -3.28 -0.76
N VAL A 34 4.00 -2.21 -0.34
CA VAL A 34 5.20 -1.66 -0.99
C VAL A 34 6.37 -1.62 -0.01
N GLY A 35 7.47 -2.25 -0.43
CA GLY A 35 8.72 -2.27 0.34
C GLY A 35 8.66 -3.08 1.64
N PRO A 36 9.80 -3.22 2.34
CA PRO A 36 9.80 -3.79 3.68
C PRO A 36 9.08 -2.83 4.65
N THR A 37 8.44 -3.39 5.67
CA THR A 37 7.89 -2.60 6.77
C THR A 37 9.03 -1.98 7.57
N GLU A 38 9.00 -0.67 7.78
CA GLU A 38 9.98 0.06 8.59
C GLU A 38 9.50 0.14 10.05
N GLY A 39 9.94 -0.81 10.87
CA GLY A 39 9.49 -0.90 12.26
C GLY A 39 7.98 -1.11 12.34
N ASP A 40 7.25 -0.10 12.82
CA ASP A 40 5.79 -0.11 12.96
C ASP A 40 5.04 0.50 11.74
N ARG A 41 5.75 0.79 10.64
CA ARG A 41 5.20 1.52 9.49
C ARG A 41 5.25 0.71 8.20
N ALA A 42 4.13 0.67 7.48
CA ALA A 42 4.01 0.02 6.19
C ALA A 42 3.39 0.96 5.14
N LEU A 43 3.82 0.81 3.89
CA LEU A 43 3.23 1.50 2.73
C LEU A 43 2.36 0.55 1.92
N PHE A 44 1.22 1.06 1.46
CA PHE A 44 0.26 0.32 0.66
C PHE A 44 -0.18 1.14 -0.55
N VAL A 45 -0.28 0.48 -1.69
CA VAL A 45 -0.97 0.98 -2.88
C VAL A 45 -2.31 0.26 -2.97
N VAL A 46 -3.40 1.02 -3.11
CA VAL A 46 -4.76 0.48 -3.18
C VAL A 46 -5.44 0.97 -4.45
N LEU A 47 -5.91 0.04 -5.27
CA LEU A 47 -6.79 0.35 -6.39
C LEU A 47 -8.25 0.17 -5.96
N HIS A 48 -8.96 1.28 -5.84
CA HIS A 48 -10.37 1.31 -5.50
C HIS A 48 -11.24 1.17 -6.75
N ARG A 49 -11.61 -0.08 -7.09
CA ARG A 49 -12.47 -0.36 -8.25
C ARG A 49 -13.91 0.06 -8.02
N SER A 50 -14.37 -0.08 -6.78
CA SER A 50 -15.74 0.24 -6.37
C SER A 50 -16.04 1.75 -6.26
N ARG A 51 -15.02 2.61 -6.33
CA ARG A 51 -15.12 4.05 -6.04
C ARG A 51 -14.76 4.97 -7.20
N GLY A 52 -14.94 4.50 -8.44
CA GLY A 52 -14.64 5.28 -9.64
C GLY A 52 -13.23 5.09 -10.20
N LEU A 53 -12.55 4.00 -9.82
CA LEU A 53 -11.21 3.61 -10.27
C LEU A 53 -10.14 4.65 -9.88
N TRP A 54 -9.71 4.58 -8.63
CA TRP A 54 -8.63 5.43 -8.09
C TRP A 54 -7.51 4.58 -7.52
N THR A 55 -6.27 5.00 -7.73
CA THR A 55 -5.09 4.41 -7.10
C THR A 55 -4.61 5.31 -5.97
N HIS A 56 -4.74 4.83 -4.73
CA HIS A 56 -4.33 5.54 -3.53
C HIS A 56 -3.03 4.96 -2.99
N ILE A 57 -2.25 5.83 -2.34
CA ILE A 57 -1.03 5.44 -1.65
C ILE A 57 -1.19 5.80 -0.18
N TYR A 58 -1.18 4.78 0.69
CA TYR A 58 -1.36 4.92 2.13
C TYR A 58 -0.06 4.58 2.85
N ARG A 59 0.19 5.31 3.94
CA ARG A 59 1.09 4.88 5.00
C ARG A 59 0.25 4.49 6.20
N VAL A 60 0.44 3.28 6.69
CA VAL A 60 -0.21 2.81 7.91
C VAL A 60 0.85 2.59 8.98
N GLN A 61 0.61 3.14 10.16
CA GLN A 61 1.49 3.01 11.32
C GLN A 61 0.74 2.32 12.47
N ARG A 62 1.30 1.23 12.99
CA ARG A 62 0.81 0.60 14.22
C ARG A 62 0.98 1.56 15.40
N GLN A 63 -0.01 1.61 16.29
CA GLN A 63 0.06 2.39 17.52
C GLN A 63 0.15 1.44 18.72
N PRO A 64 1.30 1.39 19.43
CA PRO A 64 1.44 0.57 20.62
C PRO A 64 0.34 0.89 21.65
N GLY A 65 -0.30 -0.15 22.19
CA GLY A 65 -1.34 -0.01 23.21
C GLY A 65 -2.71 0.46 22.71
N ARG A 66 -2.93 0.56 21.39
CA ARG A 66 -4.26 0.83 20.81
C ARG A 66 -4.69 -0.30 19.88
N SER A 67 -5.97 -0.66 19.95
CA SER A 67 -6.62 -1.51 18.94
C SER A 67 -6.85 -0.68 17.67
N GLY A 68 -5.80 -0.51 16.86
CA GLY A 68 -5.86 0.23 15.61
C GLY A 68 -4.52 0.80 15.15
N GLY A 69 -4.55 1.56 14.06
CA GLY A 69 -3.38 2.19 13.46
C GLY A 69 -3.71 3.58 12.93
N LEU A 70 -2.67 4.39 12.74
CA LEU A 70 -2.80 5.66 12.02
C LEU A 70 -2.68 5.40 10.53
N VAL A 71 -3.63 5.91 9.76
CA VAL A 71 -3.60 5.88 8.29
C VAL A 71 -3.36 7.29 7.78
N ALA A 72 -2.34 7.46 6.96
CA ALA A 72 -2.09 8.68 6.21
C ALA A 72 -2.24 8.40 4.71
N LEU A 73 -3.13 9.12 4.04
CA LEU A 73 -3.21 9.15 2.59
C LEU A 73 -2.09 10.06 2.06
N LEU A 74 -1.11 9.48 1.38
CA LEU A 74 0.04 10.22 0.86
C LEU A 74 -0.20 10.76 -0.55
N ARG A 75 -0.94 10.00 -1.37
CA ARG A 75 -1.18 10.36 -2.77
C ARG A 75 -2.43 9.70 -3.32
N VAL A 76 -3.03 10.36 -4.31
CA VAL A 76 -4.16 9.88 -5.10
C VAL A 76 -3.80 10.04 -6.58
N LEU A 77 -4.02 8.99 -7.36
CA LEU A 77 -3.90 8.97 -8.81
C LEU A 77 -5.24 8.50 -9.39
N GLU A 78 -5.68 9.14 -10.46
CA GLU A 78 -6.88 8.73 -11.18
C GLU A 78 -6.59 7.49 -12.05
N GLY A 79 -7.51 6.53 -12.07
CA GLY A 79 -7.42 5.31 -12.85
C GLY A 79 -6.61 4.19 -12.19
N ASP A 80 -6.39 3.12 -12.97
CA ASP A 80 -5.50 2.01 -12.63
C ASP A 80 -4.05 2.41 -12.91
N GLN A 81 -3.39 2.93 -11.88
CA GLN A 81 -2.02 3.44 -11.93
C GLN A 81 -1.14 2.70 -10.91
N VAL A 82 -1.46 1.45 -10.62
CA VAL A 82 -0.78 0.65 -9.56
C VAL A 82 0.73 0.60 -9.78
N GLU A 83 1.19 0.32 -11.00
CA GLU A 83 2.63 0.25 -11.31
C GLU A 83 3.34 1.60 -11.07
N GLN A 84 2.71 2.71 -11.48
CA GLN A 84 3.25 4.05 -11.26
C GLN A 84 3.29 4.40 -9.76
N ALA A 85 2.23 4.06 -9.03
CA ALA A 85 2.14 4.27 -7.60
C ALA A 85 3.19 3.47 -6.82
N VAL A 86 3.40 2.20 -7.19
CA VAL A 86 4.43 1.35 -6.60
C VAL A 86 5.83 1.90 -6.88
N ARG A 87 6.12 2.33 -8.12
CA ARG A 87 7.41 2.98 -8.45
C ARG A 87 7.64 4.24 -7.62
N TRP A 88 6.62 5.08 -7.49
CA TRP A 88 6.72 6.29 -6.67
C TRP A 88 6.96 5.97 -5.20
N ALA A 89 6.19 5.04 -4.63
CA ALA A 89 6.30 4.66 -3.23
C ALA A 89 7.66 4.04 -2.89
N ASN A 90 8.23 3.22 -3.78
CA ASN A 90 9.60 2.69 -3.63
C ASN A 90 10.69 3.78 -3.77
N GLY A 91 10.40 4.91 -4.41
CA GLY A 91 11.33 6.04 -4.49
C GLY A 91 11.34 6.93 -3.25
N MET A 92 10.46 6.68 -2.27
CA MET A 92 10.43 7.39 -0.98
C MET A 92 11.07 6.60 0.17
N ALA A 93 11.18 5.27 0.03
CA ALA A 93 11.88 4.39 0.97
C ALA A 93 13.39 4.41 0.70
#